data_AF-A0A523L9L0-F1
#
_entry.id   AF-A0A523L9L0-F1
#
_cell.length_a   1.000
_cell.length_b   1.000
_cell.length_c   1.000
_cell.angle_alpha   90.00
_cell.angle_beta   90.00
_cell.angle_gamma   90.00
#
_symmetry.space_group_name_H-M   'P 1'
#
loop_
_entity.id
_entity.type
_entity.pdbx_description
1 polymer ?
#
loop_
_entity_poly.entity_id
_entity_poly.type
_entity_poly.pdbx_seq_one_letter_code
_entity_poly.pdbx_strand_id
1 'polypeptide(L)'
;MIQLLSGTRSDDHAMHGETKMRLEGFRVSLCVVFVAVLAVSAVAQAQTSSSSAVAVEVSEAPAVEVSEFSLDTLMSRPEQILLQTAADRYTFYIPLSPRVRLRRATLALAFTNSISMFETRSQLRVRVNGRVVGQTLLDARNPVRELSVDIPPDLMDPGYNEMEFQVSQHYVSQCENPMAPELWTNIDTSKSTLKFEY
;
A
#
# COMPACT_ATOMS: atom_id res chain seq x y z
N MET A 1 24.48 -41.45 44.49
CA MET A 1 23.95 -40.23 45.14
C MET A 1 24.11 -39.13 44.08
N ILE A 2 23.11 -38.62 43.36
CA ILE A 2 21.66 -38.50 43.50
C ILE A 2 21.00 -38.59 42.09
N GLN A 3 19.70 -38.86 42.10
CA GLN A 3 18.82 -39.44 41.09
C GLN A 3 18.58 -38.67 39.78
N LEU A 4 18.36 -39.45 38.71
CA LEU A 4 17.48 -39.14 37.58
C LEU A 4 16.02 -39.04 38.05
N LEU A 5 15.27 -38.06 37.55
CA LEU A 5 13.81 -38.08 37.57
C LEU A 5 13.28 -37.82 36.16
N SER A 6 12.92 -38.92 35.51
CA SER A 6 11.99 -39.00 34.38
C SER A 6 10.57 -38.73 34.87
N GLY A 7 9.94 -37.66 34.39
CA GLY A 7 8.52 -37.36 34.60
C GLY A 7 7.72 -37.63 33.34
N THR A 8 7.12 -38.81 33.24
CA THR A 8 6.08 -39.14 32.26
C THR A 8 4.75 -38.58 32.76
N ARG A 9 4.16 -37.62 32.04
CA ARG A 9 2.76 -37.22 32.23
C ARG A 9 1.95 -37.61 31.00
N SER A 10 1.34 -38.79 31.11
CA SER A 10 0.13 -39.17 30.40
C SER A 10 -1.03 -38.39 31.03
N ASP A 11 -1.90 -37.79 30.23
CA ASP A 11 -3.33 -37.68 30.50
C ASP A 11 -4.04 -37.30 29.21
N ASP A 12 -4.84 -38.25 28.75
CA ASP A 12 -5.82 -38.15 27.67
C ASP A 12 -6.84 -37.05 27.92
N HIS A 13 -7.13 -36.25 26.90
CA HIS A 13 -8.48 -35.70 26.73
C HIS A 13 -8.77 -35.51 25.24
N ALA A 14 -9.24 -36.59 24.63
CA ALA A 14 -10.04 -36.54 23.42
C ALA A 14 -11.40 -35.89 23.76
N MET A 15 -11.68 -34.73 23.19
CA MET A 15 -13.03 -34.16 23.14
C MET A 15 -13.41 -33.99 21.67
N HIS A 16 -14.24 -34.93 21.21
CA HIS A 16 -14.97 -34.87 19.95
C HIS A 16 -15.93 -33.68 19.97
N GLY A 17 -15.78 -32.78 19.01
CA GLY A 17 -16.72 -31.70 18.74
C GLY A 17 -17.01 -31.63 17.24
N GLU A 18 -17.74 -32.62 16.71
CA GLU A 18 -18.27 -32.58 15.35
C GLU A 18 -19.42 -31.55 15.27
N THR A 19 -19.11 -30.33 14.83
CA THR A 19 -20.14 -29.32 14.53
C THR A 19 -20.60 -29.48 13.08
N LYS A 20 -21.51 -30.42 12.84
CA LYS A 20 -22.17 -30.65 11.55
C LYS A 20 -23.26 -29.59 11.34
N MET A 21 -22.90 -28.45 10.75
CA MET A 21 -23.86 -27.41 10.40
C MET A 21 -24.65 -27.82 9.14
N ARG A 22 -25.91 -28.16 9.36
CA ARG A 22 -26.88 -28.59 8.35
C ARG A 22 -27.52 -27.35 7.73
N LEU A 23 -27.07 -26.98 6.54
CA LEU A 23 -27.78 -26.10 5.62
C LEU A 23 -28.88 -26.90 4.88
N GLU A 24 -29.80 -26.20 4.22
CA GLU A 24 -30.88 -26.66 3.33
C GLU A 24 -32.29 -26.61 3.95
N GLY A 25 -33.14 -25.73 3.41
CA GLY A 25 -34.60 -25.90 3.52
C GLY A 25 -35.49 -24.66 3.58
N PHE A 26 -35.17 -23.52 2.94
CA PHE A 26 -36.15 -22.44 2.81
C PHE A 26 -37.04 -22.67 1.58
N ARG A 27 -38.24 -23.21 1.82
CA ARG A 27 -39.30 -23.38 0.83
C ARG A 27 -40.18 -22.12 0.84
N VAL A 28 -40.13 -21.29 -0.20
CA VAL A 28 -41.19 -20.32 -0.47
C VAL A 28 -41.75 -20.60 -1.85
N SER A 29 -43.01 -21.02 -1.82
CA SER A 29 -43.82 -21.46 -2.94
C SER A 29 -44.32 -20.28 -3.76
N LEU A 30 -44.27 -20.50 -5.06
CA LEU A 30 -44.72 -19.69 -6.18
C LEU A 30 -46.26 -19.55 -6.22
N CYS A 31 -46.78 -18.35 -6.50
CA CYS A 31 -48.07 -18.06 -7.15
C CYS A 31 -47.97 -16.64 -7.74
N VAL A 32 -47.52 -16.48 -9.00
CA VAL A 32 -48.35 -16.37 -10.21
C VAL A 32 -49.52 -15.40 -10.02
N VAL A 33 -49.45 -14.20 -10.61
CA VAL A 33 -50.43 -13.72 -11.61
C VAL A 33 -49.75 -12.69 -12.52
N PHE A 34 -49.65 -13.06 -13.80
CA PHE A 34 -49.38 -12.21 -14.95
C PHE A 34 -50.62 -11.34 -15.22
N VAL A 35 -50.50 -10.01 -15.29
CA VAL A 35 -51.45 -9.16 -16.01
C VAL A 35 -50.67 -8.18 -16.87
N ALA A 36 -50.64 -8.46 -18.16
CA ALA A 36 -50.23 -7.53 -19.20
C ALA A 36 -51.42 -6.63 -19.54
N VAL A 37 -51.21 -5.30 -19.54
CA VAL A 37 -52.11 -4.36 -20.23
C VAL A 37 -51.27 -3.37 -21.02
N LEU A 38 -51.53 -3.36 -22.33
CA LEU A 38 -51.04 -2.44 -23.36
C LEU A 38 -51.92 -1.19 -23.40
N ALA A 39 -51.33 0.01 -23.44
CA ALA A 39 -51.89 1.25 -24.00
C ALA A 39 -50.75 2.30 -24.09
N VAL A 40 -50.12 2.51 -25.24
CA VAL A 40 -50.46 3.46 -26.32
C VAL A 40 -50.53 4.93 -25.84
N SER A 41 -49.45 5.64 -26.16
CA SER A 41 -49.28 7.05 -26.57
C SER A 41 -50.05 8.18 -25.87
N ALA A 42 -49.31 9.03 -25.15
CA ALA A 42 -49.65 10.43 -24.96
C ALA A 42 -48.43 11.32 -25.24
N VAL A 43 -48.53 12.08 -26.32
CA VAL A 43 -47.65 13.21 -26.68
C VAL A 43 -47.89 14.32 -25.66
N ALA A 44 -46.84 14.81 -25.00
CA ALA A 44 -46.89 16.05 -24.23
C ALA A 44 -45.69 16.93 -24.59
N GLN A 45 -46.03 18.19 -24.89
CA GLN A 45 -45.20 19.19 -25.54
C GLN A 45 -44.11 19.77 -24.64
N ALA A 46 -43.12 20.32 -25.33
CA ALA A 46 -42.04 21.20 -24.91
C ALA A 46 -42.30 22.04 -23.65
N GLN A 47 -41.28 22.06 -22.77
CA GLN A 47 -40.92 23.24 -21.99
C GLN A 47 -39.42 23.50 -22.14
N THR A 48 -39.13 24.45 -23.03
CA THR A 48 -37.90 25.24 -23.03
C THR A 48 -37.78 25.94 -21.68
N SER A 49 -37.02 25.32 -20.79
CA SER A 49 -36.54 26.00 -19.59
C SER A 49 -35.27 26.76 -19.98
N SER A 50 -35.42 28.06 -20.21
CA SER A 50 -34.30 29.02 -20.19
C SER A 50 -33.68 29.00 -18.79
N SER A 51 -32.72 28.10 -18.58
CA SER A 51 -31.86 28.14 -17.39
C SER A 51 -30.80 29.19 -17.63
N SER A 52 -30.95 30.29 -16.91
CA SER A 52 -30.03 31.40 -16.78
C SER A 52 -28.57 30.93 -16.76
N ALA A 53 -27.79 31.34 -17.76
CA ALA A 53 -26.34 31.23 -17.72
C ALA A 53 -25.83 32.22 -16.67
N VAL A 54 -25.75 31.77 -15.42
CA VAL A 54 -24.88 32.39 -14.44
C VAL A 54 -23.48 32.10 -14.92
N ALA A 55 -22.81 33.14 -15.42
CA ALA A 55 -21.38 33.11 -15.63
C ALA A 55 -20.73 32.85 -14.26
N VAL A 56 -20.41 31.59 -14.01
CA VAL A 56 -19.44 31.22 -12.98
C VAL A 56 -18.14 31.78 -13.52
N GLU A 57 -17.69 32.90 -12.95
CA GLU A 57 -16.30 33.30 -13.05
C GLU A 57 -15.49 32.08 -12.61
N VAL A 58 -14.84 31.45 -13.58
CA VAL A 58 -13.82 30.45 -13.34
C VAL A 58 -12.73 31.21 -12.62
N SER A 59 -12.81 31.20 -11.29
CA SER A 59 -11.69 31.54 -10.41
C SER A 59 -10.60 30.55 -10.77
N GLU A 60 -9.71 30.97 -11.66
CA GLU A 60 -8.51 30.26 -12.02
C GLU A 60 -7.77 29.97 -10.71
N ALA A 61 -7.84 28.70 -10.28
CA ALA A 61 -7.13 28.25 -9.10
C ALA A 61 -5.65 28.65 -9.29
N PRO A 62 -4.97 29.15 -8.26
CA PRO A 62 -3.57 29.56 -8.40
C PRO A 62 -2.79 28.40 -9.01
N ALA A 63 -2.04 28.69 -10.06
CA ALA A 63 -1.21 27.68 -10.73
C ALA A 63 -0.22 27.12 -9.71
N VAL A 64 -0.49 25.90 -9.24
CA VAL A 64 0.39 25.16 -8.33
C VAL A 64 1.64 24.78 -9.13
N GLU A 65 2.79 25.26 -8.70
CA GLU A 65 4.05 24.88 -9.33
C GLU A 65 4.37 23.44 -8.95
N VAL A 66 4.51 22.57 -9.96
CA VAL A 66 4.80 21.15 -9.76
C VAL A 66 6.21 20.85 -10.25
N SER A 67 7.01 20.22 -9.41
CA SER A 67 8.32 19.67 -9.77
C SER A 67 8.33 18.18 -9.52
N GLU A 68 8.81 17.39 -10.47
CA GLU A 68 8.94 15.93 -10.35
C GLU A 68 10.38 15.52 -10.62
N PHE A 69 10.92 14.66 -9.77
CA PHE A 69 12.30 14.18 -9.82
C PHE A 69 12.30 12.66 -9.75
N SER A 70 13.07 11.98 -10.59
CA SER A 70 13.38 10.56 -10.37
C SER A 70 14.37 10.42 -9.21
N LEU A 71 14.27 9.34 -8.43
CA LEU A 71 15.10 9.20 -7.22
C LEU A 71 16.59 9.11 -7.54
N ASP A 72 16.97 8.49 -8.65
CA ASP A 72 18.36 8.39 -9.10
C ASP A 72 19.02 9.77 -9.30
N THR A 73 18.27 10.80 -9.72
CA THR A 73 18.77 12.18 -9.89
C THR A 73 18.97 12.92 -8.56
N LEU A 74 18.29 12.48 -7.50
CA LEU A 74 18.41 13.05 -6.15
C LEU A 74 19.53 12.39 -5.33
N MET A 75 20.01 11.24 -5.78
CA MET A 75 21.05 10.46 -5.10
C MET A 75 22.45 10.86 -5.57
N SER A 76 23.44 10.77 -4.68
CA SER A 76 24.84 11.04 -5.04
C SER A 76 25.42 9.99 -6.00
N ARG A 77 24.85 8.79 -6.00
CA ARG A 77 25.19 7.70 -6.92
C ARG A 77 23.89 7.13 -7.48
N PRO A 78 23.63 7.28 -8.79
CA PRO A 78 22.45 6.71 -9.42
C PRO A 78 22.62 5.20 -9.55
N GLU A 79 22.07 4.47 -8.58
CA GLU A 79 22.04 3.00 -8.56
C GLU A 79 20.68 2.51 -8.08
N GLN A 80 20.35 1.25 -8.37
CA GLN A 80 19.19 0.60 -7.78
C GLN A 80 19.46 0.32 -6.30
N ILE A 81 18.41 0.39 -5.48
CA ILE A 81 18.55 0.15 -4.04
C ILE A 81 18.18 -1.31 -3.76
N LEU A 82 19.18 -2.11 -3.40
CA LEU A 82 19.00 -3.49 -3.02
C LEU A 82 18.98 -3.63 -1.49
N LEU A 83 17.85 -4.11 -0.95
CA LEU A 83 17.64 -4.39 0.47
C LEU A 83 17.62 -5.91 0.66
N GLN A 84 18.56 -6.46 1.41
CA GLN A 84 18.79 -7.92 1.48
C GLN A 84 18.49 -8.50 2.86
N THR A 85 18.39 -9.83 2.95
CA THR A 85 18.24 -10.55 4.22
C THR A 85 16.91 -10.23 4.94
N ALA A 86 16.74 -10.70 6.17
CA ALA A 86 15.49 -10.52 6.92
C ALA A 86 15.20 -9.06 7.31
N ALA A 87 16.23 -8.21 7.43
CA ALA A 87 16.03 -6.79 7.68
C ALA A 87 17.20 -5.99 7.12
N ASP A 88 16.88 -4.90 6.42
CA ASP A 88 17.85 -3.99 5.84
C ASP A 88 17.25 -2.60 5.67
N ARG A 89 18.12 -1.60 5.47
CA ARG A 89 17.74 -0.22 5.25
C ARG A 89 18.66 0.49 4.28
N TYR A 90 18.10 1.44 3.55
CA TYR A 90 18.86 2.36 2.72
C TYR A 90 18.44 3.80 3.03
N THR A 91 19.42 4.66 3.24
CA THR A 91 19.20 6.05 3.64
C THR A 91 19.92 6.99 2.67
N PHE A 92 19.21 8.02 2.24
CA PHE A 92 19.73 9.13 1.45
C PHE A 92 19.03 10.43 1.85
N TYR A 93 19.48 11.56 1.31
CA TYR A 93 19.01 12.87 1.72
C TYR A 93 18.40 13.64 0.57
N ILE A 94 17.20 14.18 0.80
CA ILE A 94 16.46 14.98 -0.17
C ILE A 94 16.70 16.46 0.10
N PRO A 95 17.29 17.21 -0.85
CA PRO A 95 17.45 18.66 -0.70
C PRO A 95 16.12 19.38 -0.92
N LEU A 96 15.76 20.26 0.01
CA LEU A 96 14.64 21.20 -0.10
C LEU A 96 15.15 22.64 0.10
N SER A 97 14.94 23.50 -0.90
CA SER A 97 15.39 24.89 -0.82
C SER A 97 14.61 25.70 0.22
N PRO A 98 15.26 26.58 1.02
CA PRO A 98 14.54 27.48 1.93
C PRO A 98 13.68 28.54 1.24
N ARG A 99 13.85 28.70 -0.08
CA ARG A 99 13.10 29.65 -0.90
C ARG A 99 11.73 29.13 -1.31
N VAL A 100 11.52 27.82 -1.30
CA VAL A 100 10.23 27.22 -1.67
C VAL A 100 9.34 27.03 -0.45
N ARG A 101 8.04 26.85 -0.69
CA ARG A 101 7.05 26.53 0.34
C ARG A 101 6.33 25.27 -0.10
N LEU A 102 6.71 24.12 0.46
CA LEU A 102 6.11 22.85 0.09
C LEU A 102 4.65 22.77 0.56
N ARG A 103 3.75 22.45 -0.37
CA ARG A 103 2.31 22.23 -0.12
C ARG A 103 1.96 20.75 -0.07
N ARG A 104 2.57 19.97 -0.95
CA ARG A 104 2.42 18.52 -1.01
C ARG A 104 3.72 17.90 -1.49
N ALA A 105 4.07 16.76 -0.91
CA ALA A 105 5.06 15.87 -1.47
C ALA A 105 4.43 14.49 -1.67
N THR A 106 4.66 13.88 -2.83
CA THR A 106 4.19 12.53 -3.13
C THR A 106 5.37 11.72 -3.66
N LEU A 107 5.62 10.59 -3.03
CA LEU A 107 6.60 9.60 -3.45
C LEU A 107 5.89 8.47 -4.19
N ALA A 108 6.34 8.14 -5.39
CA ALA A 108 5.98 6.93 -6.11
C ALA A 108 7.21 6.01 -6.15
N LEU A 109 7.10 4.82 -5.56
CA LEU A 109 8.17 3.82 -5.51
C LEU A 109 7.83 2.65 -6.42
N ALA A 110 8.70 2.35 -7.38
CA ALA A 110 8.67 1.13 -8.15
C ALA A 110 9.66 0.12 -7.55
N PHE A 111 9.18 -1.06 -7.16
CA PHE A 111 10.03 -2.06 -6.51
C PHE A 111 9.67 -3.48 -6.92
N THR A 112 10.65 -4.37 -6.79
CA THR A 112 10.50 -5.82 -7.00
C THR A 112 11.00 -6.57 -5.79
N ASN A 113 10.27 -7.55 -5.31
CA ASN A 113 10.68 -8.39 -4.18
C ASN A 113 10.91 -9.85 -4.58
N SER A 114 11.61 -10.59 -3.72
CA SER A 114 11.81 -12.04 -3.90
C SER A 114 10.49 -12.81 -3.91
N ILE A 115 10.42 -13.86 -4.73
CA ILE A 115 9.31 -14.82 -4.75
C ILE A 115 9.39 -15.85 -3.61
N SER A 116 10.52 -15.92 -2.91
CA SER A 116 10.79 -16.89 -1.85
C SER A 116 10.35 -16.40 -0.46
N MET A 117 9.48 -15.40 -0.38
CA MET A 117 9.09 -14.77 0.89
C MET A 117 7.72 -15.22 1.42
N PHE A 118 7.56 -15.09 2.73
CA PHE A 118 6.33 -15.20 3.48
C PHE A 118 5.65 -13.82 3.55
N GLU A 119 4.86 -13.53 2.52
CA GLU A 119 4.19 -12.26 2.24
C GLU A 119 3.38 -11.68 3.43
N THR A 120 2.73 -12.52 4.25
CA THR A 120 1.84 -12.05 5.33
C THR A 120 2.57 -11.38 6.49
N ARG A 121 3.90 -11.49 6.56
CA ARG A 121 4.74 -10.82 7.56
C ARG A 121 5.84 -9.97 6.94
N SER A 122 5.96 -9.98 5.62
CA SER A 122 7.01 -9.26 4.92
C SER A 122 6.50 -7.87 4.54
N GLN A 123 7.28 -6.82 4.80
CA GLN A 123 6.85 -5.44 4.59
C GLN A 123 8.01 -4.52 4.20
N LEU A 124 7.67 -3.52 3.37
CA LEU A 124 8.50 -2.36 3.05
C LEU A 124 7.92 -1.13 3.75
N ARG A 125 8.77 -0.33 4.39
CA ARG A 125 8.43 0.93 5.04
C ARG A 125 9.23 2.08 4.44
N VAL A 126 8.56 3.23 4.31
CA VAL A 126 9.15 4.50 3.92
C VAL A 126 9.15 5.42 5.12
N ARG A 127 10.29 6.05 5.38
CA ARG A 127 10.48 6.98 6.48
C ARG A 127 11.07 8.30 6.00
N VAL A 128 10.58 9.38 6.59
CA VAL A 128 11.09 10.74 6.39
C VAL A 128 11.42 11.32 7.75
N ASN A 129 12.65 11.79 7.93
CA ASN A 129 13.14 12.38 9.19
C ASN A 129 12.75 11.55 10.43
N GLY A 130 12.99 10.24 10.36
CA GLY A 130 12.70 9.30 11.45
C GLY A 130 11.22 8.91 11.66
N ARG A 131 10.28 9.38 10.83
CA ARG A 131 8.84 9.06 10.93
C ARG A 131 8.39 8.19 9.76
N VAL A 132 7.58 7.17 10.05
CA VAL A 132 6.99 6.32 9.00
C VAL A 132 5.90 7.11 8.29
N VAL A 133 6.06 7.29 6.98
CA VAL A 133 5.09 8.00 6.12
C VAL A 133 4.30 7.03 5.25
N GLY A 134 4.84 5.84 4.98
CA GLY A 134 4.18 4.82 4.18
C GLY A 134 4.66 3.41 4.53
N GLN A 135 3.78 2.43 4.32
CA GLN A 135 4.09 1.02 4.52
C GLN A 135 3.25 0.18 3.55
N THR A 136 3.83 -0.91 3.05
CA THR A 136 3.09 -1.92 2.28
C THR A 136 3.60 -3.31 2.62
N LEU A 137 2.72 -4.31 2.52
CA LEU A 137 3.14 -5.71 2.56
C LEU A 137 3.89 -6.05 1.26
N LEU A 138 4.88 -6.91 1.37
CA LEU A 138 5.56 -7.52 0.23
C LEU A 138 4.74 -8.73 -0.25
N ASP A 139 4.63 -8.93 -1.57
CA ASP A 139 3.79 -9.97 -2.19
C ASP A 139 4.69 -10.88 -3.03
N ALA A 140 4.80 -12.14 -2.63
CA ALA A 140 5.62 -13.13 -3.32
C ALA A 140 4.99 -13.58 -4.65
N ARG A 141 3.66 -13.52 -4.75
CA ARG A 141 2.90 -13.90 -5.95
C ARG A 141 2.89 -12.79 -7.00
N ASN A 142 2.96 -11.54 -6.57
CA ASN A 142 3.06 -10.36 -7.42
C ASN A 142 4.30 -9.53 -7.02
N PRO A 143 5.52 -9.96 -7.41
CA PRO A 143 6.75 -9.39 -6.90
C PRO A 143 7.03 -7.97 -7.39
N VAL A 144 6.56 -7.60 -8.58
CA VAL A 144 6.72 -6.24 -9.15
C VAL A 144 5.51 -5.40 -8.77
N ARG A 145 5.71 -4.34 -7.98
CA ARG A 145 4.64 -3.44 -7.53
C ARG A 145 5.09 -1.99 -7.43
N GLU A 146 4.11 -1.13 -7.27
CA GLU A 146 4.29 0.28 -6.98
C GLU A 146 3.66 0.65 -5.63
N LEU A 147 4.27 1.60 -4.93
CA LEU A 147 3.76 2.20 -3.71
C LEU A 147 3.73 3.71 -3.87
N SER A 148 2.55 4.32 -3.74
CA SER A 148 2.40 5.77 -3.66
C SER A 148 2.22 6.20 -2.20
N VAL A 149 2.99 7.19 -1.77
CA VAL A 149 3.01 7.72 -0.40
C VAL A 149 2.92 9.23 -0.43
N ASP A 150 1.89 9.79 0.21
CA ASP A 150 1.86 11.22 0.50
C ASP A 150 2.75 11.51 1.72
N ILE A 151 3.69 12.44 1.55
CA ILE A 151 4.60 12.90 2.60
C ILE A 151 4.04 14.22 3.16
N PRO A 152 3.68 14.27 4.45
CA PRO A 152 3.22 15.50 5.08
C PRO A 152 4.29 16.60 4.99
N PRO A 153 3.95 17.81 4.51
CA PRO A 153 4.93 18.89 4.33
C PRO A 153 5.63 19.34 5.61
N ASP A 154 4.98 19.18 6.77
CA ASP A 154 5.54 19.49 8.09
C ASP A 154 6.65 18.52 8.53
N LEU A 155 6.85 17.42 7.80
CA LEU A 155 7.98 16.52 7.99
C LEU A 155 9.18 16.87 7.10
N MET A 156 9.04 17.87 6.23
CA MET A 156 10.07 18.27 5.28
C MET A 156 10.57 19.69 5.60
N ASP A 157 11.74 19.77 6.22
CA ASP A 157 12.38 21.02 6.57
C ASP A 157 13.20 21.59 5.40
N PRO A 158 13.37 22.92 5.29
CA PRO A 158 14.42 23.48 4.46
C PRO A 158 15.80 22.91 4.79
N GLY A 159 16.52 22.45 3.76
CA GLY A 159 17.82 21.78 3.93
C GLY A 159 17.79 20.34 3.41
N TYR A 160 18.46 19.43 4.13
CA TYR A 160 18.56 18.02 3.76
C TYR A 160 17.64 17.17 4.65
N ASN A 161 16.65 16.53 4.05
CA ASN A 161 15.70 15.66 4.74
C ASN A 161 16.12 14.20 4.58
N GLU A 162 16.18 13.46 5.68
CA GLU A 162 16.49 12.03 5.66
C GLU A 162 15.32 11.25 5.04
N MET A 163 15.59 10.50 3.98
CA MET A 163 14.70 9.54 3.36
C MET A 163 15.26 8.14 3.59
N GLU A 164 14.46 7.27 4.19
CA GLU A 164 14.89 5.91 4.53
C GLU A 164 13.86 4.88 4.06
N PHE A 165 14.34 3.87 3.34
CA PHE A 165 13.58 2.67 3.01
C PHE A 165 14.02 1.54 3.93
N GLN A 166 13.07 0.84 4.56
CA GLN A 166 13.36 -0.29 5.44
C GLN A 166 12.54 -1.51 5.03
N VAL A 167 13.12 -2.69 5.15
CA VAL A 167 12.40 -3.94 4.99
C VAL A 167 12.41 -4.79 6.26
N SER A 168 11.34 -5.55 6.44
CA SER A 168 11.29 -6.73 7.30
C SER A 168 10.77 -7.85 6.41
N GLN A 169 11.57 -8.88 6.19
CA GLN A 169 11.31 -9.94 5.23
C GLN A 169 11.43 -11.27 5.95
N HIS A 170 10.53 -12.19 5.62
CA HIS A 170 10.53 -13.55 6.17
C HIS A 170 10.36 -14.51 5.01
N TYR A 171 10.89 -15.74 5.07
CA TYR A 171 10.58 -16.81 4.10
C TYR A 171 9.73 -17.92 4.72
N VAL A 172 9.55 -17.90 6.04
CA VAL A 172 8.73 -18.87 6.78
C VAL A 172 8.06 -18.20 7.98
N SER A 173 6.96 -18.77 8.46
CA SER A 173 6.23 -18.26 9.64
C SER A 173 6.89 -18.58 10.99
N GLN A 174 7.89 -19.45 10.97
CA GLN A 174 8.59 -20.01 12.13
C GLN A 174 10.00 -19.41 12.23
N CYS A 175 10.87 -20.01 13.05
CA CYS A 175 12.28 -19.65 13.08
C CYS A 175 12.94 -19.79 11.69
N GLU A 176 13.76 -18.80 11.34
CA GLU A 176 14.40 -18.69 10.03
C GLU A 176 15.84 -18.20 10.18
N ASN A 177 16.66 -18.37 9.14
CA ASN A 177 17.99 -17.77 9.08
C ASN A 177 17.85 -16.29 8.68
N PRO A 178 18.21 -15.32 9.53
CA PRO A 178 18.07 -13.91 9.19
C PRO A 178 18.95 -13.49 8.01
N MET A 179 20.01 -14.23 7.70
CA MET A 179 20.96 -13.95 6.61
C MET A 179 20.65 -14.71 5.32
N ALA A 180 19.43 -15.23 5.19
CA ALA A 180 18.96 -15.93 3.99
C ALA A 180 19.11 -15.05 2.72
N PRO A 181 19.99 -15.42 1.76
CA PRO A 181 20.25 -14.61 0.57
C PRO A 181 19.07 -14.56 -0.40
N GLU A 182 18.13 -15.49 -0.30
CA GLU A 182 16.88 -15.48 -1.05
C GLU A 182 15.93 -14.36 -0.62
N LEU A 183 16.15 -13.73 0.54
CA LEU A 183 15.39 -12.56 0.96
C LEU A 183 16.02 -11.31 0.36
N TRP A 184 15.28 -10.65 -0.53
CA TRP A 184 15.69 -9.39 -1.13
C TRP A 184 14.48 -8.60 -1.64
N THR A 185 14.63 -7.28 -1.63
CA THR A 185 13.75 -6.31 -2.27
C THR A 185 14.62 -5.28 -2.98
N ASN A 186 14.30 -5.00 -4.23
CA ASN A 186 15.03 -4.08 -5.09
C ASN A 186 14.13 -2.92 -5.48
N ILE A 187 14.57 -1.68 -5.27
CA ILE A 187 13.85 -0.46 -5.66
C ILE A 187 14.51 0.10 -6.92
N ASP A 188 13.70 0.25 -7.98
CA ASP A 188 14.11 0.85 -9.24
C ASP A 188 14.06 2.38 -9.10
N THR A 189 15.20 2.98 -8.80
CA THR A 189 15.35 4.43 -8.55
C THR A 189 15.11 5.27 -9.79
N SER A 190 15.25 4.70 -10.99
CA SER A 190 14.98 5.37 -12.27
C SER A 190 13.49 5.46 -12.60
N LYS A 191 12.69 4.53 -12.04
CA LYS A 191 11.22 4.50 -12.18
C LYS A 191 10.48 5.01 -10.96
N SER A 192 11.21 5.32 -9.89
CA SER A 192 10.64 5.91 -8.68
C SER A 192 10.76 7.42 -8.75
N THR A 193 9.69 8.14 -8.39
CA THR A 193 9.64 9.59 -8.47
C THR A 193 9.26 10.24 -7.15
N LEU A 194 9.78 11.45 -6.93
CA LEU A 194 9.39 12.34 -5.86
C LEU A 194 8.84 13.62 -6.49
N LYS A 195 7.56 13.88 -6.24
CA LYS A 195 6.84 15.03 -6.76
C LYS A 195 6.60 16.05 -5.65
N PHE A 196 6.92 17.31 -5.90
CA PHE A 196 6.65 18.44 -5.04
C PHE A 196 5.65 19.39 -5.68
N GLU A 197 4.73 19.88 -4.86
CA GLU A 197 3.76 20.93 -5.19
C GLU A 197 4.00 22.11 -4.25
N TYR A 198 4.12 23.33 -4.78
CA TYR A 198 4.46 24.56 -4.04
C TYR A 198 3.35 25.63 -4.06
#